data_AF-A0A8J3TXN1-F1
#
_entry.id   AF-A0A8J3TXN1-F1
#
_cell.length_a   1.000
_cell.length_b   1.000
_cell.length_c   1.000
_cell.angle_alpha   90.00
_cell.angle_beta   90.00
_cell.angle_gamma   90.00
#
_symmetry.space_group_name_H-M   'P 1'
#
loop_
_entity.id
_entity.type
_entity.pdbx_description
1 polymer ?
#
loop_
_entity_poly.entity_id
_entity_poly.type
_entity_poly.pdbx_seq_one_letter_code
_entity_poly.pdbx_strand_id
1 'polypeptide(L)'
;MRTPPHRAGGPETGRARVNTPPAHNAICLGGPCHGVLTHIDQDIGVLAVPVPRRSPDDPEAVASYRVTRERVHHPSCSDPFIALHWADQPAQVCPCGCERSLPR
;
A
#
# COMPACT_ATOMS: atom_id res chain seq x y z
N MET A 1 28.86 29.47 -51.27
CA MET A 1 28.72 29.96 -49.88
C MET A 1 27.38 29.46 -49.33
N ARG A 2 27.43 28.64 -48.26
CA ARG A 2 26.50 28.45 -47.09
C ARG A 2 24.98 28.55 -47.35
N THR A 3 24.10 27.63 -46.91
CA THR A 3 23.96 26.96 -45.59
C THR A 3 22.99 25.75 -45.71
N PRO A 4 23.15 24.64 -44.95
CA PRO A 4 22.25 23.47 -45.01
C PRO A 4 20.98 23.61 -44.15
N PRO A 5 19.92 22.79 -44.37
CA PRO A 5 18.71 22.80 -43.55
C PRO A 5 18.98 22.20 -42.16
N HIS A 6 18.68 22.98 -41.12
CA HIS A 6 18.81 22.52 -39.73
C HIS A 6 17.70 21.51 -39.40
N ARG A 7 18.18 20.31 -39.09
CA ARG A 7 17.51 19.16 -38.50
C ARG A 7 16.88 19.56 -37.15
N ALA A 8 15.55 19.64 -37.08
CA ALA A 8 14.82 19.65 -35.82
C ALA A 8 14.48 18.21 -35.43
N GLY A 9 15.50 17.46 -35.01
CA GLY A 9 15.28 16.25 -34.22
C GLY A 9 14.91 16.72 -32.82
N GLY A 10 13.62 16.66 -32.48
CA GLY A 10 13.21 16.74 -31.08
C GLY A 10 13.52 15.39 -30.44
N PRO A 11 14.43 15.29 -29.46
CA PRO A 11 14.31 14.25 -28.48
C PRO A 11 13.12 14.67 -27.62
N GLU A 12 11.93 14.19 -27.95
CA GLU A 12 10.85 14.13 -26.96
C GLU A 12 11.28 13.06 -25.98
N THR A 13 12.19 13.50 -25.11
CA THR A 13 12.67 12.85 -23.91
C THR A 13 11.45 12.22 -23.26
N GLY A 14 11.28 10.92 -23.50
CA GLY A 14 10.58 10.07 -22.57
C GLY A 14 11.27 10.36 -21.25
N ARG A 15 10.62 11.17 -20.41
CA ARG A 15 10.93 11.26 -19.01
C ARG A 15 10.80 9.81 -18.56
N ALA A 16 11.92 9.10 -18.53
CA ALA A 16 12.09 7.96 -17.68
C ALA A 16 11.61 8.48 -16.34
N ARG A 17 10.38 8.10 -15.96
CA ARG A 17 9.89 8.31 -14.61
C ARG A 17 11.03 7.74 -13.78
N VAL A 18 11.69 8.60 -13.01
CA VAL A 18 12.69 8.13 -12.06
C VAL A 18 11.96 7.06 -11.29
N ASN A 19 12.31 5.80 -11.54
CA ASN A 19 11.58 4.63 -11.08
C ASN A 19 11.97 4.39 -9.62
N THR A 20 11.88 5.46 -8.82
CA THR A 20 12.06 5.39 -7.39
C THR A 20 10.90 4.52 -6.92
N PRO A 21 11.17 3.39 -6.24
CA PRO A 21 10.10 2.63 -5.66
C PRO A 21 9.25 3.59 -4.81
N PRO A 22 7.92 3.49 -4.88
CA PRO A 22 7.07 4.38 -4.11
C PRO A 22 7.46 4.25 -2.63
N ALA A 23 7.58 5.38 -1.94
CA ALA A 23 8.00 5.41 -0.53
C ALA A 23 7.08 4.55 0.37
N HIS A 24 5.89 4.23 -0.11
CA HIS A 24 4.93 3.33 0.49
C HIS A 24 4.39 2.39 -0.59
N ASN A 25 4.24 1.11 -0.25
CA ASN A 25 3.73 0.08 -1.15
C ASN A 25 2.52 -0.67 -0.57
N ALA A 26 2.07 -0.31 0.63
CA ALA A 26 0.93 -0.92 1.31
C ALA A 26 -0.03 0.12 1.90
N ILE A 27 -1.30 -0.27 2.04
CA ILE A 27 -2.38 0.51 2.65
C ILE A 27 -3.13 -0.33 3.68
N CYS A 28 -3.34 0.24 4.87
CA CYS A 28 -4.09 -0.41 5.93
C CYS A 28 -5.61 -0.28 5.70
N LEU A 29 -6.32 -1.40 5.72
CA LEU A 29 -7.76 -1.51 5.53
C LEU A 29 -8.43 -2.03 6.82
N GLY A 30 -9.32 -1.20 7.33
CA GLY A 30 -10.07 -1.43 8.57
C GLY A 30 -9.26 -1.07 9.82
N GLY A 31 -9.89 -1.22 10.99
CA GLY A 31 -9.23 -0.97 12.27
C GLY A 31 -8.80 0.49 12.48
N PRO A 32 -7.94 0.74 13.49
CA PRO A 32 -7.57 2.09 13.91
C PRO A 32 -6.62 2.81 12.93
N CYS A 33 -5.91 2.09 12.07
CA CYS A 33 -4.99 2.64 11.06
C CYS A 33 -5.60 2.64 9.64
N HIS A 34 -6.93 2.59 9.48
CA HIS A 34 -7.54 2.58 8.15
C HIS A 34 -7.06 3.77 7.29
N GLY A 35 -6.66 3.49 6.04
CA GLY A 35 -6.16 4.47 5.09
C GLY A 35 -4.69 4.87 5.28
N VAL A 36 -4.02 4.39 6.32
CA VAL A 36 -2.60 4.66 6.54
C VAL A 36 -1.77 3.94 5.48
N LEU A 37 -0.93 4.69 4.78
CA LEU A 37 0.05 4.19 3.83
C LEU A 37 1.35 3.82 4.57
N THR A 38 1.90 2.66 4.25
CA THR A 38 3.16 2.20 4.84
C THR A 38 4.01 1.47 3.81
N HIS A 39 5.29 1.31 4.11
CA HIS A 39 6.19 0.44 3.34
C HIS A 39 6.36 -0.88 4.08
N ILE A 40 6.23 -1.99 3.34
CA ILE A 40 6.51 -3.33 3.83
C ILE A 40 7.40 -4.06 2.83
N ASP A 41 8.37 -4.79 3.36
CA ASP A 41 9.20 -5.72 2.57
C ASP A 41 8.65 -7.16 2.63
N GLN A 42 7.66 -7.40 3.49
CA GLN A 42 7.09 -8.72 3.75
C GLN A 42 5.84 -8.95 2.88
N ASP A 43 5.75 -10.11 2.22
CA ASP A 43 4.63 -10.45 1.35
C ASP A 43 3.49 -11.21 2.06
N ILE A 44 3.78 -11.87 3.20
CA ILE A 44 2.84 -12.70 3.95
C ILE A 44 3.12 -12.58 5.45
N GLY A 45 2.07 -12.44 6.28
CA GLY A 45 2.19 -12.46 7.74
C GLY A 45 1.32 -11.42 8.43
N VAL A 46 1.61 -11.13 9.71
CA VAL A 46 0.99 -10.06 10.49
C VAL A 46 2.05 -9.02 10.83
N LEU A 47 1.77 -7.75 10.55
CA LEU A 47 2.59 -6.60 10.90
C LEU A 47 1.94 -5.79 12.03
N ALA A 48 2.77 -5.30 12.94
CA ALA A 48 2.38 -4.28 13.89
C ALA A 48 2.54 -2.91 13.25
N VAL A 49 1.44 -2.17 13.12
CA VAL A 49 1.40 -0.81 12.59
C VAL A 49 1.16 0.14 13.77
N PRO A 50 2.02 1.14 14.01
CA PRO A 50 1.80 2.11 15.07
C PRO A 50 0.51 2.89 14.80
N VAL A 51 -0.34 2.99 15.82
CA VAL A 51 -1.59 3.76 15.74
C VAL A 51 -1.23 5.24 15.83
N PRO A 52 -1.68 6.09 14.88
CA PRO A 52 -1.47 7.52 14.96
C PRO A 52 -2.02 8.08 16.27
N ARG A 53 -1.14 8.67 17.08
CA ARG A 53 -1.54 9.29 18.35
C ARG A 53 -2.40 10.52 18.06
N ARG A 54 -3.50 10.68 18.80
CA ARG A 54 -4.37 11.86 18.71
C ARG A 54 -3.86 13.00 19.57
N SER A 55 -3.21 12.67 20.68
CA SER A 55 -2.64 13.60 21.65
C SER A 55 -1.24 13.16 22.07
N PRO A 56 -0.36 14.06 22.52
CA PRO A 56 0.95 13.68 23.05
C PRO A 56 0.86 12.81 24.31
N ASP A 57 -0.20 12.97 25.11
CA ASP A 57 -0.50 12.15 26.30
C ASP A 57 -1.09 10.77 26.00
N ASP A 58 -1.48 10.49 24.75
CA ASP A 58 -1.97 9.16 24.38
C ASP A 58 -0.81 8.15 24.45
N PRO A 59 -1.04 6.97 25.05
CA PRO A 59 -0.04 5.91 25.08
C PRO A 59 0.28 5.45 23.66
N GLU A 60 1.52 5.02 23.46
CA GLU A 60 1.95 4.45 22.19
C GLU A 60 1.23 3.11 21.97
N ALA A 61 0.33 3.06 20.99
CA ALA A 61 -0.44 1.88 20.65
C ALA A 61 0.01 1.30 19.30
N VAL A 62 -0.08 -0.02 19.17
CA VAL A 62 0.17 -0.73 17.92
C VAL A 62 -1.06 -1.56 17.55
N ALA A 63 -1.35 -1.64 16.26
CA ALA A 63 -2.43 -2.44 15.72
C ALA A 63 -1.88 -3.50 14.76
N SER A 64 -2.40 -4.71 14.89
CA SER A 64 -1.97 -5.84 14.07
C SER A 64 -2.73 -5.88 12.74
N TYR A 65 -2.01 -5.98 11.63
CA TYR A 65 -2.57 -6.06 10.28
C TYR A 65 -1.99 -7.26 9.53
N ARG A 66 -2.84 -8.03 8.86
CA ARG A 66 -2.46 -9.15 7.99
C ARG A 66 -2.08 -8.63 6.61
N VAL A 67 -0.89 -9.00 6.15
CA VAL A 67 -0.50 -8.82 4.76
C VAL A 67 -1.34 -9.74 3.89
N THR A 68 -1.94 -9.18 2.86
CA THR A 68 -2.71 -9.95 1.88
C THR A 68 -2.10 -9.79 0.50
N ARG A 69 -2.50 -10.65 -0.44
CA ARG A 69 -2.14 -10.50 -1.86
C ARG A 69 -3.06 -9.53 -2.59
N GLU A 70 -4.07 -8.98 -1.92
CA GLU A 70 -4.99 -8.03 -2.51
C GLU A 70 -4.26 -6.71 -2.81
N ARG A 71 -4.59 -6.13 -3.96
CA ARG A 71 -3.97 -4.91 -4.48
C ARG A 71 -5.05 -3.87 -4.69
N VAL A 72 -4.88 -2.70 -4.08
CA VAL A 72 -5.85 -1.59 -4.13
C VAL A 72 -5.23 -0.41 -4.86
N HIS A 73 -5.94 0.07 -5.88
CA HIS A 73 -5.60 1.33 -6.53
C HIS A 73 -6.03 2.49 -5.63
N HIS A 74 -5.07 3.32 -5.25
CA HIS A 74 -5.33 4.55 -4.51
C HIS A 74 -5.06 5.76 -5.41
N PRO A 75 -5.92 6.79 -5.43
CA PRO A 75 -5.79 7.93 -6.35
C PRO A 75 -4.46 8.69 -6.25
N SER A 76 -3.76 8.56 -5.11
CA SER A 76 -2.47 9.23 -4.90
C SER A 76 -1.30 8.57 -5.63
N CYS A 77 -1.45 7.36 -6.18
CA CYS A 77 -0.38 6.65 -6.87
C CYS A 77 -0.89 5.95 -8.13
N SER A 78 -0.01 5.85 -9.14
CA SER A 78 -0.30 5.07 -10.35
C SER A 78 -0.20 3.56 -10.08
N ASP A 79 0.71 3.16 -9.18
CA ASP A 79 0.93 1.77 -8.79
C ASP A 79 -0.02 1.34 -7.66
N PRO A 80 -0.56 0.10 -7.72
CA PRO A 80 -1.48 -0.38 -6.69
C PRO A 80 -0.75 -0.78 -5.39
N PHE A 81 -1.37 -0.47 -4.26
CA PHE A 81 -0.86 -0.78 -2.93
C PHE A 81 -1.28 -2.17 -2.47
N ILE A 82 -0.43 -2.84 -1.69
CA ILE A 82 -0.77 -4.06 -0.94
C ILE A 82 -1.80 -3.73 0.12
N ALA A 83 -2.95 -4.40 0.11
CA ALA A 83 -3.94 -4.26 1.15
C ALA A 83 -3.51 -5.01 2.43
N LEU A 84 -3.45 -4.28 3.55
CA LEU A 84 -3.24 -4.86 4.87
C LEU A 84 -4.57 -4.88 5.61
N HIS A 85 -5.09 -6.05 5.93
CA HIS A 85 -6.38 -6.16 6.63
C HIS A 85 -6.18 -6.22 8.12
N TRP A 86 -6.98 -5.48 8.88
CA TRP A 86 -6.90 -5.49 10.34
C TRP A 86 -7.06 -6.92 10.89
N ALA A 87 -6.02 -7.40 11.57
CA ALA A 87 -5.87 -8.79 11.99
C ALA A 87 -6.74 -9.16 13.18
N ASP A 88 -7.17 -8.15 13.95
CA ASP A 88 -8.04 -8.27 15.11
C ASP A 88 -9.53 -8.14 14.74
N GLN A 89 -9.86 -8.10 13.43
CA GLN A 89 -11.23 -8.41 13.06
C GLN A 89 -11.55 -9.83 13.54
N PRO A 90 -12.64 -10.04 14.32
CA PRO A 90 -13.14 -11.39 14.50
C PRO A 90 -13.34 -11.96 13.10
N ALA A 91 -12.77 -13.15 12.85
CA ALA A 91 -12.86 -13.83 11.56
C ALA A 91 -14.29 -13.65 11.07
N GLN A 92 -14.46 -13.00 9.91
CA GLN A 92 -15.78 -12.64 9.41
C GLN A 92 -16.61 -13.91 9.42
N VAL A 93 -17.50 -14.00 10.40
CA VAL A 93 -18.41 -15.11 10.52
C VAL A 93 -19.27 -14.94 9.30
N CYS A 94 -19.07 -15.76 8.28
CA CYS A 94 -19.95 -15.75 7.13
C CYS A 94 -21.37 -15.82 7.72
N PRO A 95 -22.31 -14.93 7.36
CA PRO A 95 -23.67 -14.99 7.90
C PRO A 95 -24.37 -16.34 7.58
N CYS A 96 -23.78 -17.16 6.71
CA CYS A 96 -24.17 -18.55 6.45
C CYS A 96 -23.69 -19.58 7.50
N GLY A 97 -22.88 -19.22 8.51
CA GLY A 97 -22.32 -20.17 9.47
C GLY A 97 -21.30 -21.15 8.89
N CYS A 98 -20.81 -20.89 7.68
CA CYS A 98 -19.84 -21.75 7.01
C CYS A 98 -18.44 -21.52 7.64
N GLU A 99 -18.10 -22.28 8.67
CA GLU A 99 -16.72 -22.36 9.15
C GLU A 99 -15.82 -22.79 7.99
N ARG A 100 -14.96 -21.88 7.53
CA ARG A 100 -13.94 -22.22 6.56
C ARG A 100 -12.85 -22.98 7.31
N SER A 101 -13.05 -24.28 7.49
CA SER A 101 -12.05 -25.21 8.00
C SER A 101 -10.80 -25.10 7.14
N LEU A 102 -9.81 -24.35 7.62
CA LEU A 102 -8.46 -24.38 7.07
C LEU A 102 -7.86 -25.75 7.43
N PRO A 103 -7.37 -26.55 6.46
CA PRO A 103 -6.71 -27.81 6.78
C PRO A 103 -5.44 -27.56 7.60
N ARG A 104 -5.23 -28.40 8.63
CA ARG A 104 -4.06 -28.42 9.54
C ARG A 104 -2.76 -28.69 8.80
#